data_AF-A0A6J8D9U4-F1
#
_entry.id   AF-A0A6J8D9U4-F1
#
_cell.length_a   1.000
_cell.length_b   1.000
_cell.length_c   1.000
_cell.angle_alpha   90.00
_cell.angle_beta   90.00
_cell.angle_gamma   90.00
#
_symmetry.space_group_name_H-M   'P 1'
#
loop_
_entity.id
_entity.type
_entity.pdbx_description
1 polymer ?
#
loop_
_entity_poly.entity_id
_entity_poly.type
_entity_poly.pdbx_seq_one_letter_code
_entity_poly.pdbx_strand_id
1 'polypeptide(L)'
;MLEITQRYFVRFILMMDKRSPTDSCISNVGLWSVEGYIDKMKLLFFGRLCRAKSITIHKRMFNFRMGQILAGESSQISLTYDYIKVLMKYEFDVFVENFVAENFFSDKLLWGKIVKQTLDIYEENKWKHSVERRPELKRYYKIHTCLTEHRLLRLAVTYPSLNTKFMTLVKLGAIAIKTGKCSLCNLYNTDMLMHYILCCTSILQIQTEMFYKIDDILDVEDSVRFFNQR
;
A
#
# COMPACT_ATOMS: atom_id res chain seq x y z
N MET A 1 7.22 2.22 16.81
CA MET A 1 6.18 1.33 17.36
C MET A 1 4.97 1.20 16.43
N LEU A 2 4.26 2.30 16.12
CA LEU A 2 3.04 2.27 15.28
C LEU A 2 3.21 1.61 13.91
N GLU A 3 4.33 1.88 13.21
CA GLU A 3 4.56 1.29 11.89
C GLU A 3 4.80 -0.23 11.96
N ILE A 4 5.46 -0.71 13.02
CA ILE A 4 5.63 -2.15 13.26
C ILE A 4 4.27 -2.80 13.51
N THR A 5 3.41 -2.14 14.28
CA THR A 5 2.05 -2.59 14.55
C THR A 5 1.20 -2.65 13.28
N GLN A 6 1.22 -1.61 12.43
CA GLN A 6 0.53 -1.61 11.13
C GLN A 6 1.01 -2.78 10.26
N ARG A 7 2.34 -2.94 10.14
CA ARG A 7 2.99 -4.01 9.39
C ARG A 7 2.61 -5.41 9.89
N TYR A 8 2.43 -5.57 11.20
CA TYR A 8 2.00 -6.83 11.80
C TYR A 8 0.54 -7.13 11.46
N PHE A 9 -0.37 -6.17 11.70
CA PHE A 9 -1.80 -6.35 11.45
C PHE A 9 -2.11 -6.64 9.99
N VAL A 10 -1.48 -5.92 9.06
CA VAL A 10 -1.67 -6.14 7.63
C VAL A 10 -1.26 -7.55 7.24
N ARG A 11 -0.10 -8.04 7.72
CA ARG A 11 0.33 -9.42 7.45
C ARG A 11 -0.63 -10.45 8.05
N PHE A 12 -1.12 -10.20 9.26
CA PHE A 12 -2.07 -11.08 9.94
C PHE A 12 -3.38 -11.20 9.15
N ILE A 13 -3.97 -10.07 8.76
CA ILE A 13 -5.22 -10.03 7.97
C ILE A 13 -5.01 -10.71 6.61
N LEU A 14 -3.87 -10.44 5.96
CA LEU A 14 -3.54 -11.06 4.67
C LEU A 14 -3.05 -12.52 4.79
N MET A 15 -2.91 -13.04 6.01
CA MET A 15 -2.29 -14.33 6.31
C MET A 15 -0.92 -14.52 5.60
N MET A 16 -0.16 -13.44 5.49
CA MET A 16 1.15 -13.37 4.83
C MET A 16 2.25 -13.79 5.81
N ASP A 17 3.33 -14.39 5.28
CA ASP A 17 4.49 -14.74 6.10
C ASP A 17 5.15 -13.49 6.71
N LYS A 18 5.74 -13.61 7.91
CA LYS A 18 6.46 -12.53 8.60
C LYS A 18 7.58 -11.91 7.73
N ARG A 19 8.20 -12.72 6.87
CA ARG A 19 9.27 -12.33 5.92
C ARG A 19 8.74 -11.73 4.62
N SER A 20 7.42 -11.69 4.41
CA SER A 20 6.85 -11.11 3.21
C SER A 20 7.20 -9.61 3.11
N PRO A 21 7.53 -9.11 1.92
CA PRO A 21 7.88 -7.69 1.73
C PRO A 21 6.79 -6.77 2.26
N THR A 22 7.19 -5.76 3.03
CA THR A 22 6.23 -4.83 3.65
C THR A 22 5.43 -4.06 2.61
N ASP A 23 6.10 -3.60 1.54
CA ASP A 23 5.47 -2.76 0.51
C ASP A 23 4.29 -3.50 -0.14
N SER A 24 4.45 -4.78 -0.49
CA SER A 24 3.37 -5.58 -1.09
C SER A 24 2.24 -5.88 -0.11
N CYS A 25 2.57 -6.14 1.16
CA CYS A 25 1.55 -6.34 2.20
C CYS A 25 0.68 -5.09 2.39
N ILE A 26 1.30 -3.93 2.62
CA ILE A 26 0.57 -2.68 2.91
C ILE A 26 -0.27 -2.23 1.71
N SER A 27 0.33 -2.29 0.50
CA SER A 27 -0.37 -1.87 -0.71
C SER A 27 -1.54 -2.76 -1.08
N ASN A 28 -1.50 -4.06 -0.79
CA ASN A 28 -2.66 -4.93 -0.99
C ASN A 28 -3.92 -4.48 -0.24
N VAL A 29 -3.80 -3.75 0.87
CA VAL A 29 -4.94 -3.20 1.64
C VAL A 29 -5.20 -1.73 1.28
N GLY A 30 -4.39 -1.12 0.41
CA GLY A 30 -4.52 0.28 0.01
C GLY A 30 -4.23 1.27 1.15
N LEU A 31 -3.38 0.90 2.11
CA LEU A 31 -3.03 1.78 3.23
C LEU A 31 -1.83 2.65 2.89
N TRP A 32 -1.86 3.92 3.30
CA TRP A 32 -0.66 4.76 3.33
C TRP A 32 0.32 4.31 4.42
N SER A 33 1.54 4.84 4.34
CA SER A 33 2.48 4.79 5.45
C SER A 33 1.93 5.49 6.70
N VAL A 34 2.35 5.06 7.90
CA VAL A 34 2.00 5.76 9.15
C VAL A 34 2.44 7.23 9.12
N GLU A 35 3.59 7.50 8.50
CA GLU A 35 4.09 8.86 8.26
C GLU A 35 3.08 9.69 7.46
N GLY A 36 2.56 9.16 6.35
CA GLY A 36 1.54 9.85 5.53
C GLY A 36 0.26 10.17 6.31
N TYR A 37 -0.18 9.28 7.21
CA TYR A 37 -1.31 9.57 8.11
C TYR A 37 -1.00 10.66 9.13
N ILE A 38 0.21 10.67 9.70
CA ILE A 38 0.65 11.71 10.64
C ILE A 38 0.71 13.06 9.92
N ASP A 39 1.32 13.10 8.74
CA ASP A 39 1.46 14.30 7.93
C ASP A 39 0.10 14.86 7.52
N LYS A 40 -0.86 14.00 7.15
CA LYS A 40 -2.25 14.41 6.94
C LYS A 40 -2.82 15.17 8.13
N MET A 41 -2.64 14.63 9.33
CA MET A 41 -3.17 15.26 10.55
C MET A 41 -2.49 16.59 10.82
N LYS A 42 -1.16 16.68 10.62
CA LYS A 42 -0.40 17.94 10.72
C LYS A 42 -0.92 18.99 9.74
N LEU A 43 -1.08 18.64 8.47
CA LEU A 43 -1.59 19.54 7.42
C LEU A 43 -3.03 20.01 7.70
N LEU A 44 -3.90 19.09 8.11
CA LEU A 44 -5.28 19.44 8.48
C LEU A 44 -5.33 20.35 9.71
N PHE A 45 -4.45 20.13 10.68
CA PHE A 45 -4.36 20.98 11.87
C PHE A 45 -3.78 22.36 11.53
N PHE A 46 -2.74 22.43 10.70
CA PHE A 46 -2.21 23.69 10.17
C PHE A 46 -3.31 24.53 9.53
N GLY A 47 -4.12 23.95 8.64
CA GLY A 47 -5.24 24.68 8.05
C GLY A 47 -6.27 25.18 9.08
N ARG A 48 -6.48 24.47 10.20
CA ARG A 48 -7.33 24.96 11.30
C ARG A 48 -6.71 26.16 12.00
N LEU A 49 -5.39 26.16 12.21
CA LEU A 49 -4.67 27.31 12.77
C LEU A 49 -4.71 28.52 11.82
N CYS A 50 -4.56 28.31 10.51
CA CYS A 50 -4.68 29.38 9.52
C CYS A 50 -6.06 30.04 9.54
N ARG A 51 -7.14 29.27 9.70
CA ARG A 51 -8.52 29.77 9.77
C ARG A 51 -9.01 30.20 11.15
N ALA A 52 -8.21 30.02 12.20
CA ALA A 52 -8.61 30.39 13.55
C ALA A 52 -8.80 31.91 13.69
N LYS A 53 -9.77 32.33 14.51
CA LYS A 53 -10.04 33.75 14.76
C LYS A 53 -8.81 34.43 15.36
N SER A 54 -8.44 35.61 14.85
CA SER A 54 -7.26 36.39 15.29
C SER A 54 -7.26 36.77 16.78
N ILE A 55 -8.42 36.77 17.42
CA ILE A 55 -8.56 37.06 18.86
C ILE A 55 -8.05 35.93 19.75
N THR A 56 -7.91 34.70 19.23
CA THR A 56 -7.54 33.56 20.07
C THR A 56 -6.05 33.53 20.37
N ILE A 57 -5.69 33.11 21.58
CA ILE A 57 -4.29 32.99 22.01
C ILE A 57 -3.48 32.05 21.09
N HIS A 58 -4.07 30.92 20.69
CA HIS A 58 -3.39 29.95 19.82
C HIS A 58 -3.09 30.53 18.43
N LYS A 59 -3.99 31.36 17.87
CA LYS A 59 -3.77 32.02 16.58
C LYS A 59 -2.65 33.05 16.67
N ARG A 60 -2.65 33.86 17.74
CA ARG A 60 -1.59 34.86 17.97
C ARG A 60 -0.22 34.21 18.16
N MET A 61 -0.15 33.15 18.97
CA MET A 61 1.09 32.38 19.15
C MET A 61 1.55 31.74 17.84
N PHE A 62 0.63 31.16 17.07
CA PHE A 62 0.94 30.57 15.76
C PHE A 62 1.50 31.63 14.79
N ASN A 63 0.81 32.77 14.63
CA ASN A 63 1.25 33.86 13.76
C ASN A 63 2.61 34.42 14.20
N PHE A 64 2.82 34.60 15.51
CA PHE A 64 4.11 35.04 16.05
C PHE A 64 5.24 34.07 15.69
N ARG A 65 5.03 32.75 15.90
CA ARG A 65 6.01 31.73 15.54
C ARG A 65 6.24 31.62 14.03
N MET A 66 5.20 31.77 13.23
CA MET A 66 5.31 31.84 11.76
C MET A 66 6.19 33.02 11.35
N GLY A 67 5.98 34.21 11.91
CA GLY A 67 6.82 35.39 11.67
C GLY A 67 8.28 35.15 12.01
N GLN A 68 8.56 34.55 13.18
CA GLN A 68 9.94 34.20 13.57
C GLN A 68 10.60 33.20 12.61
N ILE A 69 9.87 32.19 12.14
CA ILE A 69 10.39 31.21 11.17
C ILE A 69 10.73 31.89 9.85
N LEU A 70 9.84 32.74 9.34
CA LEU A 70 10.03 33.44 8.07
C LEU A 70 11.15 34.49 8.13
N ALA A 71 11.38 35.09 9.31
CA ALA A 71 12.51 35.96 9.56
C ALA A 71 13.86 35.22 9.74
N GLY A 72 13.85 33.88 9.75
CA GLY A 72 15.05 33.07 9.96
C GLY A 72 15.51 32.98 11.43
N GLU A 73 14.68 33.39 12.38
CA GLU A 73 15.02 33.52 13.81
C GLU A 73 14.61 32.30 14.67
N SER A 74 13.96 31.31 14.07
CA SER A 74 13.38 30.16 14.79
C SER A 74 14.37 29.03 15.01
N SER A 75 14.36 28.45 16.22
CA SER A 75 14.94 27.13 16.46
C SER A 75 14.16 26.05 15.71
N GLN A 76 14.85 25.05 15.18
CA GLN A 76 14.27 23.93 14.40
C GLN A 76 13.39 22.96 15.23
N ILE A 77 13.07 23.31 16.48
CA ILE A 77 12.45 22.43 17.48
C ILE A 77 10.97 22.80 17.72
N SER A 78 10.43 23.84 17.05
CA SER A 78 9.04 24.25 17.25
C SER A 78 8.04 23.39 16.46
N LEU A 79 6.83 23.22 17.02
CA LEU A 79 5.72 22.54 16.34
C LEU A 79 5.34 23.25 15.02
N THR A 80 5.41 24.59 15.00
CA THR A 80 5.19 25.37 13.78
C THR A 80 6.24 25.07 12.72
N TYR A 81 7.51 24.91 13.11
CA TYR A 81 8.58 24.52 12.19
C TYR A 81 8.34 23.13 11.58
N ASP A 82 7.88 22.17 12.39
CA ASP A 82 7.51 20.84 11.90
C ASP A 82 6.34 20.91 10.89
N TYR A 83 5.34 21.77 11.11
CA TYR A 83 4.29 22.00 10.11
C TYR A 83 4.84 22.59 8.81
N ILE A 84 5.73 23.57 8.89
CA ILE A 84 6.35 24.17 7.70
C ILE A 84 7.14 23.12 6.93
N LYS A 85 7.98 22.33 7.60
CA LYS A 85 8.72 21.23 6.96
C LYS A 85 7.80 20.27 6.22
N VAL A 86 6.66 19.92 6.81
CA VAL A 86 5.66 19.06 6.16
C VAL A 86 5.01 19.76 4.97
N LEU A 87 4.68 21.05 5.06
CA LEU A 87 4.14 21.82 3.93
C LEU A 87 5.12 21.85 2.75
N MET A 88 6.41 22.12 2.99
CA MET A 88 7.43 22.13 1.94
C MET A 88 7.61 20.74 1.32
N LYS A 89 7.56 19.67 2.13
CA LYS A 89 7.64 18.28 1.65
C LYS A 89 6.57 17.93 0.60
N TYR A 90 5.39 18.56 0.70
CA TYR A 90 4.26 18.34 -0.20
C TYR A 90 3.99 19.54 -1.13
N GLU A 91 4.95 20.46 -1.28
CA GLU A 91 4.88 21.61 -2.20
C GLU A 91 3.66 22.52 -1.96
N PHE A 92 3.34 22.75 -0.68
CA PHE A 92 2.24 23.64 -0.27
C PHE A 92 2.69 25.10 0.00
N ASP A 93 3.82 25.51 -0.56
CA ASP A 93 4.46 26.82 -0.34
C ASP A 93 3.49 27.99 -0.64
N VAL A 94 2.78 27.89 -1.76
CA VAL A 94 1.80 28.89 -2.21
C VAL A 94 0.70 29.15 -1.16
N PHE A 95 0.28 28.12 -0.41
CA PHE A 95 -0.72 28.30 0.65
C PHE A 95 -0.16 29.02 1.86
N VAL A 96 1.13 28.87 2.13
CA VAL A 96 1.83 29.60 3.19
C VAL A 96 2.00 31.06 2.78
N GLU A 97 2.43 31.31 1.54
CA GLU A 97 2.60 32.66 0.99
C GLU A 97 1.28 33.44 1.01
N ASN A 98 0.20 32.86 0.49
CA ASN A 98 -1.12 33.49 0.49
C ASN A 98 -1.61 33.78 1.92
N PHE A 99 -1.35 32.86 2.85
CA PHE A 99 -1.70 33.07 4.25
C PHE A 99 -0.91 34.23 4.89
N VAL A 100 0.37 34.36 4.59
CA VAL A 100 1.22 35.41 5.14
C VAL A 100 0.90 36.76 4.53
N ALA A 101 0.69 36.81 3.22
CA ALA A 101 0.44 38.05 2.49
C ALA A 101 -0.97 38.60 2.69
N GLU A 102 -1.98 37.73 2.63
CA GLU A 102 -3.39 38.14 2.56
C GLU A 102 -4.18 37.77 3.82
N ASN A 103 -3.56 37.03 4.76
CA ASN A 103 -4.26 36.39 5.89
C ASN A 103 -5.47 35.55 5.42
N PHE A 104 -5.39 35.04 4.18
CA PHE A 104 -6.40 34.23 3.54
C PHE A 104 -5.95 32.75 3.51
N PHE A 105 -6.91 31.85 3.71
CA PHE A 105 -6.65 30.42 3.61
C PHE A 105 -7.88 29.69 3.11
N SER A 106 -7.69 28.64 2.33
CA SER A 106 -8.80 27.84 1.77
C SER A 106 -9.76 27.35 2.85
N ASP A 107 -11.03 27.23 2.51
CA ASP A 107 -12.04 26.69 3.41
C ASP A 107 -11.71 25.26 3.86
N LYS A 108 -12.38 24.80 4.92
CA LYS A 108 -12.10 23.51 5.54
C LYS A 108 -12.26 22.32 4.58
N LEU A 109 -13.31 22.34 3.74
CA LEU A 109 -13.63 21.22 2.86
C LEU A 109 -12.65 21.17 1.69
N LEU A 110 -12.41 22.33 1.05
CA LEU A 110 -11.44 22.44 -0.03
C LEU A 110 -10.03 22.07 0.42
N TRP A 111 -9.57 22.60 1.56
CA TRP A 111 -8.27 22.24 2.12
C TRP A 111 -8.15 20.74 2.41
N GLY A 112 -9.20 20.13 2.97
CA GLY A 112 -9.22 18.70 3.23
C GLY A 112 -9.12 17.87 1.95
N LYS A 113 -9.76 18.31 0.86
CA LYS A 113 -9.68 17.67 -0.46
C LYS A 113 -8.29 17.78 -1.06
N ILE A 114 -7.71 18.99 -1.06
CA ILE A 114 -6.36 19.26 -1.58
C ILE A 114 -5.33 18.41 -0.84
N VAL A 115 -5.32 18.46 0.49
CA VAL A 115 -4.40 17.66 1.34
C VAL A 115 -4.52 16.17 1.02
N LYS A 116 -5.75 15.64 0.92
CA LYS A 116 -5.97 14.23 0.61
C LYS A 116 -5.39 13.87 -0.77
N GLN A 117 -5.72 14.64 -1.80
CA GLN A 117 -5.30 14.36 -3.17
C GLN A 117 -3.78 14.41 -3.32
N THR A 118 -3.12 15.42 -2.74
CA THR A 118 -1.65 15.53 -2.79
C THR A 118 -0.99 14.36 -2.07
N LEU A 119 -1.51 13.96 -0.90
CA LEU A 119 -0.97 12.82 -0.15
C LEU A 119 -1.21 11.49 -0.87
N ASP A 120 -2.38 11.29 -1.49
CA ASP A 120 -2.68 10.11 -2.31
C ASP A 120 -1.63 9.98 -3.43
N ILE A 121 -1.35 11.05 -4.17
CA ILE A 121 -0.35 11.07 -5.25
C ILE A 121 1.06 10.82 -4.71
N TYR A 122 1.43 11.45 -3.60
CA TYR A 122 2.74 11.30 -3.01
C TYR A 122 2.99 9.86 -2.52
N GLU A 123 2.05 9.27 -1.78
CA GLU A 123 2.17 7.90 -1.26
C GLU A 123 2.15 6.87 -2.40
N GLU A 124 1.33 7.06 -3.43
CA GLU A 124 1.33 6.27 -4.66
C GLU A 124 2.71 6.28 -5.33
N ASN A 125 3.29 7.46 -5.54
CA ASN A 125 4.59 7.61 -6.18
C ASN A 125 5.72 7.03 -5.31
N LYS A 126 5.68 7.24 -4.00
CA LYS A 126 6.62 6.66 -3.03
C LYS A 126 6.57 5.13 -3.07
N TRP A 127 5.38 4.56 -3.12
CA TRP A 127 5.17 3.11 -3.24
C TRP A 127 5.69 2.58 -4.58
N LYS A 128 5.35 3.20 -5.71
CA LYS A 128 5.85 2.79 -7.04
C LYS A 128 7.37 2.77 -7.09
N HIS A 129 8.01 3.84 -6.64
CA HIS A 129 9.48 3.91 -6.57
C HIS A 129 10.08 2.83 -5.66
N SER A 130 9.43 2.52 -4.53
CA SER A 130 9.87 1.46 -3.61
C SER A 130 9.80 0.08 -4.27
N VAL A 131 8.70 -0.23 -4.94
CA VAL A 131 8.46 -1.53 -5.58
C VAL A 131 9.32 -1.70 -6.83
N GLU A 132 9.45 -0.68 -7.68
CA GLU A 132 10.23 -0.74 -8.93
C GLU A 132 11.72 -0.99 -8.70
N ARG A 133 12.28 -0.44 -7.61
CA ARG A 133 13.68 -0.64 -7.22
C ARG A 133 13.98 -2.04 -6.69
N ARG A 134 12.97 -2.90 -6.52
CA ARG A 134 13.08 -4.23 -5.92
C ARG A 134 12.77 -5.30 -6.95
N PRO A 135 13.79 -5.88 -7.62
CA PRO A 135 13.59 -6.89 -8.66
C PRO A 135 12.74 -8.08 -8.20
N GLU A 136 12.82 -8.44 -6.91
CA GLU A 136 12.05 -9.51 -6.32
C GLU A 136 10.54 -9.23 -6.27
N LEU A 137 10.11 -7.97 -6.41
CA LEU A 137 8.71 -7.57 -6.44
C LEU A 137 8.17 -7.32 -7.85
N LYS A 138 8.96 -7.59 -8.91
CA LYS A 138 8.55 -7.32 -10.29
C LYS A 138 7.24 -8.02 -10.69
N ARG A 139 6.98 -9.23 -10.17
CA ARG A 139 5.72 -9.95 -10.41
C ARG A 139 4.56 -9.25 -9.73
N TYR A 140 4.75 -8.84 -8.48
CA TYR A 140 3.75 -8.11 -7.71
C TYR A 140 3.33 -6.83 -8.43
N TYR A 141 4.30 -6.03 -8.89
CA TYR A 141 4.03 -4.77 -9.58
C TYR A 141 3.24 -4.93 -10.89
N LYS A 142 3.44 -6.04 -11.61
CA LYS A 142 2.67 -6.34 -12.82
C LYS A 142 1.20 -6.64 -12.52
N ILE A 143 0.91 -7.21 -11.35
CA ILE A 143 -0.45 -7.58 -10.94
C ILE A 143 -1.15 -6.39 -10.25
N HIS A 144 -0.40 -5.64 -9.45
CA HIS A 144 -0.89 -4.54 -8.64
C HIS A 144 -0.16 -3.25 -9.00
N THR A 145 -0.85 -2.37 -9.73
CA THR A 145 -0.26 -1.18 -10.37
C THR A 145 -0.62 0.14 -9.68
N CYS A 146 -1.44 0.10 -8.64
CA CYS A 146 -1.86 1.27 -7.88
C CYS A 146 -1.96 0.96 -6.39
N LEU A 147 -1.66 1.93 -5.53
CA LEU A 147 -1.75 1.87 -4.07
C LEU A 147 -3.23 1.94 -3.63
N THR A 148 -3.96 0.87 -3.90
CA THR A 148 -5.37 0.72 -3.53
C THR A 148 -5.63 -0.68 -3.03
N GLU A 149 -6.79 -0.94 -2.44
CA GLU A 149 -7.16 -2.30 -2.06
C GLU A 149 -7.10 -3.25 -3.28
N HIS A 150 -6.43 -4.39 -3.09
CA HIS A 150 -6.29 -5.39 -4.14
C HIS A 150 -7.66 -5.94 -4.55
N ARG A 151 -7.94 -5.96 -5.85
CA ARG A 151 -9.27 -6.32 -6.40
C ARG A 151 -9.80 -7.67 -5.91
N LEU A 152 -8.92 -8.65 -5.74
CA LEU A 152 -9.28 -9.97 -5.19
C LEU A 152 -9.75 -9.93 -3.73
N LEU A 153 -9.27 -8.98 -2.91
CA LEU A 153 -9.77 -8.81 -1.55
C LEU A 153 -11.20 -8.26 -1.56
N ARG A 154 -11.49 -7.33 -2.47
CA ARG A 154 -12.86 -6.85 -2.69
C ARG A 154 -13.80 -7.98 -3.12
N LEU A 155 -13.35 -8.87 -4.00
CA LEU A 155 -14.10 -10.08 -4.37
C LEU A 155 -14.29 -11.04 -3.21
N ALA A 156 -13.35 -11.13 -2.27
CA ALA A 156 -13.50 -11.97 -1.08
C ALA A 156 -14.62 -11.50 -0.16
N VAL A 157 -14.91 -10.19 -0.12
CA VAL A 157 -16.08 -9.65 0.58
C VAL A 157 -17.37 -10.05 -0.13
N THR A 158 -17.39 -10.01 -1.46
CA THR A 158 -18.57 -10.39 -2.27
C THR A 158 -18.82 -11.91 -2.26
N TYR A 159 -17.77 -12.73 -2.24
CA TYR A 159 -17.84 -14.19 -2.29
C TYR A 159 -17.05 -14.83 -1.14
N PRO A 160 -17.59 -14.82 0.10
CA PRO A 160 -16.87 -15.29 1.29
C PRO A 160 -16.44 -16.76 1.21
N SER A 161 -17.19 -17.61 0.50
CA SER A 161 -16.85 -19.03 0.30
C SER A 161 -15.55 -19.24 -0.49
N LEU A 162 -15.13 -18.25 -1.28
CA LEU A 162 -13.91 -18.27 -2.08
C LEU A 162 -12.76 -17.45 -1.44
N ASN A 163 -12.96 -16.91 -0.24
CA ASN A 163 -12.00 -16.02 0.42
C ASN A 163 -10.60 -16.66 0.48
N THR A 164 -10.48 -17.91 0.94
CA THR A 164 -9.19 -18.61 1.04
C THR A 164 -8.47 -18.74 -0.31
N LYS A 165 -9.21 -18.91 -1.41
CA LYS A 165 -8.66 -18.96 -2.77
C LYS A 165 -8.15 -17.60 -3.20
N PHE A 166 -8.94 -16.53 -3.03
CA PHE A 166 -8.51 -15.17 -3.35
C PHE A 166 -7.29 -14.74 -2.52
N MET A 167 -7.27 -15.03 -1.23
CA MET A 167 -6.14 -14.74 -0.36
C MET A 167 -4.89 -15.49 -0.81
N THR A 168 -5.02 -16.75 -1.21
CA THR A 168 -3.90 -17.54 -1.76
C THR A 168 -3.35 -16.90 -3.03
N LEU A 169 -4.21 -16.45 -3.96
CA LEU A 169 -3.77 -15.76 -5.17
C LEU A 169 -3.04 -14.44 -4.88
N VAL A 170 -3.55 -13.65 -3.93
CA VAL A 170 -2.88 -12.42 -3.46
C VAL A 170 -1.49 -12.74 -2.90
N LYS A 171 -1.37 -13.78 -2.07
CA LYS A 171 -0.08 -14.23 -1.52
C LYS A 171 0.89 -14.63 -2.63
N LEU A 172 0.46 -15.46 -3.59
CA LEU A 172 1.30 -15.91 -4.71
C LEU A 172 1.83 -14.72 -5.53
N GLY A 173 0.99 -13.71 -5.76
CA GLY A 173 1.40 -12.46 -6.42
C GLY A 173 2.42 -11.65 -5.61
N ALA A 174 2.31 -11.64 -4.28
CA ALA A 174 3.13 -10.83 -3.39
C ALA A 174 4.42 -11.52 -2.88
N ILE A 175 4.60 -12.82 -3.13
CA ILE A 175 5.84 -13.55 -2.81
C ILE A 175 7.01 -13.01 -3.63
N ALA A 176 8.16 -12.82 -2.97
CA ALA A 176 9.40 -12.43 -3.62
C ALA A 176 9.79 -13.43 -4.72
N ILE A 177 10.13 -12.92 -5.91
CA ILE A 177 10.68 -13.71 -7.01
C ILE A 177 11.97 -14.38 -6.55
N LYS A 178 12.08 -15.67 -6.89
CA LYS A 178 13.32 -16.43 -6.76
C LYS A 178 13.73 -16.90 -8.15
N THR A 179 14.97 -16.62 -8.51
CA THR A 179 15.63 -17.12 -9.72
C THR A 179 16.32 -18.44 -9.39
N GLY A 180 16.32 -19.41 -10.30
CA GLY A 180 17.04 -20.66 -10.04
C GLY A 180 16.81 -21.73 -11.09
N LYS A 181 17.44 -22.88 -10.86
CA LYS A 181 17.24 -24.09 -11.66
C LYS A 181 16.11 -24.90 -11.05
N CYS A 182 15.14 -25.31 -11.86
CA CYS A 182 14.07 -26.22 -11.46
C CYS A 182 14.61 -27.61 -11.16
N SER A 183 14.27 -28.19 -10.01
CA SER A 183 14.69 -29.55 -9.64
C SER A 183 13.99 -30.65 -10.42
N LEU A 184 12.86 -30.35 -11.06
CA LEU A 184 12.03 -31.32 -11.77
C LEU A 184 12.39 -31.38 -13.25
N CYS A 185 12.36 -30.25 -13.94
CA CYS A 185 12.64 -30.19 -15.39
C CYS A 185 14.07 -29.73 -15.73
N ASN A 186 14.89 -29.42 -14.72
CA ASN A 186 16.28 -28.93 -14.89
C ASN A 186 16.44 -27.61 -15.67
N LEU A 187 15.36 -26.88 -15.98
CA LEU A 187 15.43 -25.59 -16.66
C LEU A 187 15.68 -24.44 -15.68
N TYR A 188 16.52 -23.48 -16.08
CA TYR A 188 16.73 -22.24 -15.35
C TYR A 188 15.60 -21.25 -15.62
N ASN A 189 15.05 -20.63 -14.57
CA ASN A 189 13.97 -19.66 -14.67
C ASN A 189 14.22 -18.44 -13.80
N THR A 190 13.79 -17.28 -14.30
CA THR A 190 13.86 -16.01 -13.57
C THR A 190 12.77 -15.89 -12.51
N ASP A 191 11.69 -16.66 -12.64
CA ASP A 191 10.60 -16.70 -11.69
C ASP A 191 10.17 -18.15 -11.45
N MET A 192 10.78 -18.77 -10.43
CA MET A 192 10.53 -20.16 -10.08
C MET A 192 9.06 -20.43 -9.72
N LEU A 193 8.36 -19.47 -9.11
CA LEU A 193 6.96 -19.67 -8.75
C LEU A 193 6.08 -19.73 -10.01
N MET A 194 6.24 -18.78 -10.92
CA MET A 194 5.49 -18.77 -12.18
C MET A 194 5.85 -19.99 -13.04
N HIS A 195 7.13 -20.39 -13.03
CA HIS A 195 7.54 -21.62 -13.69
C HIS A 195 6.76 -22.83 -13.16
N TYR A 196 6.70 -23.03 -11.84
CA TYR A 196 5.96 -24.16 -11.27
C TYR A 196 4.46 -24.12 -11.54
N ILE A 197 3.85 -22.94 -11.57
CA ILE A 197 2.40 -22.79 -11.75
C ILE A 197 2.00 -22.95 -13.23
N LEU A 198 2.79 -22.44 -14.17
CA LEU A 198 2.35 -22.29 -15.57
C LEU A 198 3.22 -23.02 -16.60
N CYS A 199 4.49 -23.30 -16.32
CA CYS A 199 5.45 -23.67 -17.36
C CYS A 199 6.20 -24.98 -17.11
N CYS A 200 6.13 -25.56 -15.92
CA CYS A 200 6.91 -26.75 -15.57
C CYS A 200 6.26 -28.00 -16.17
N THR A 201 6.80 -28.47 -17.29
CA THR A 201 6.32 -29.67 -18.00
C THR A 201 6.24 -30.90 -17.10
N SER A 202 7.25 -31.10 -16.25
CA SER A 202 7.26 -32.20 -15.28
C SER A 202 6.11 -32.13 -14.27
N ILE A 203 5.75 -30.93 -13.79
CA ILE A 203 4.58 -30.77 -12.90
C ILE A 203 3.29 -31.04 -13.66
N LEU A 204 3.16 -30.53 -14.88
CA LEU A 204 1.97 -30.76 -15.70
C LEU A 204 1.76 -32.26 -15.95
N GLN A 205 2.84 -32.99 -16.22
CA GLN A 205 2.81 -34.45 -16.37
C GLN A 205 2.39 -35.13 -15.06
N ILE A 206 3.00 -34.79 -13.93
CA ILE A 206 2.65 -35.36 -12.62
C ILE A 206 1.18 -35.08 -12.28
N GLN A 207 0.69 -33.87 -12.54
CA GLN A 207 -0.72 -33.52 -12.32
C GLN A 207 -1.63 -34.37 -13.20
N THR A 208 -1.29 -34.52 -14.47
CA THR A 208 -2.05 -35.34 -15.42
C THR A 208 -2.10 -36.81 -14.98
N GLU A 209 -0.96 -37.39 -14.60
CA GLU A 209 -0.88 -38.76 -14.08
C GLU A 209 -1.65 -38.94 -12.76
N MET A 210 -1.60 -37.94 -11.87
CA MET A 210 -2.39 -37.95 -10.63
C MET A 210 -3.89 -37.92 -10.92
N PHE A 211 -4.34 -37.11 -11.88
CA PHE A 211 -5.73 -37.07 -12.29
C PHE A 211 -6.20 -38.41 -12.87
N TYR A 212 -5.39 -39.06 -13.71
CA TYR A 212 -5.71 -40.41 -14.20
C TYR A 212 -5.83 -41.43 -13.07
N LYS A 213 -4.90 -41.43 -12.11
CA LYS A 213 -4.99 -42.34 -10.95
C LYS A 213 -6.21 -42.08 -10.07
N ILE A 214 -6.62 -40.81 -9.92
CA ILE A 214 -7.85 -40.47 -9.19
C ILE A 214 -9.06 -40.99 -9.97
N ASP A 215 -9.09 -40.82 -11.29
CA ASP A 215 -10.18 -41.31 -12.15
C ASP A 215 -10.28 -42.84 -12.12
N ASP A 216 -9.15 -43.56 -12.08
CA ASP A 216 -9.12 -45.02 -11.96
C ASP A 216 -9.59 -45.53 -10.58
N ILE A 217 -9.47 -44.71 -9.53
CA ILE A 217 -9.88 -45.06 -8.16
C ILE A 217 -11.34 -44.67 -7.91
N LEU A 218 -11.82 -43.61 -8.54
CA LEU A 218 -13.22 -43.19 -8.45
C LEU A 218 -14.06 -44.09 -9.36
N ASP A 219 -15.06 -44.76 -8.79
CA ASP A 219 -16.02 -45.52 -9.58
C ASP A 219 -16.71 -44.59 -10.60
N VAL A 220 -17.14 -45.12 -11.75
CA VAL A 220 -17.63 -44.30 -12.89
C VAL A 220 -18.78 -43.36 -12.46
N GLU A 221 -19.59 -43.76 -11.48
CA GLU A 221 -20.65 -42.92 -10.93
C GLU A 221 -20.13 -41.75 -10.06
N ASP A 222 -19.02 -41.94 -9.34
CA ASP A 222 -18.39 -40.92 -8.50
C ASP A 222 -17.53 -39.95 -9.31
N SER A 223 -16.90 -40.41 -10.40
CA SER A 223 -16.17 -39.53 -11.32
C SER A 223 -17.14 -38.57 -12.05
N VAL A 224 -18.27 -39.08 -12.54
CA VAL A 224 -19.34 -38.27 -13.16
C VAL A 224 -19.90 -37.24 -12.18
N ARG A 225 -20.06 -37.57 -10.89
CA ARG A 225 -20.48 -36.61 -9.87
C ARG A 225 -19.40 -35.56 -9.58
N PHE A 226 -18.13 -35.94 -9.54
CA PHE A 226 -17.02 -35.04 -9.29
C PHE A 226 -16.84 -33.99 -10.40
N PHE A 227 -16.98 -34.39 -11.67
CA PHE A 227 -16.88 -33.46 -12.81
C PHE A 227 -18.11 -32.56 -12.96
N ASN A 228 -19.30 -33.00 -12.55
CA ASN A 228 -20.54 -32.20 -12.60
C ASN A 228 -20.71 -31.21 -11.44
N GLN A 229 -19.80 -31.19 -10.46
CA GLN A 229 -19.80 -30.22 -9.35
C GLN A 229 -18.90 -28.99 -9.59
N ARG A 230 -18.31 -28.84 -10.79
CA ARG A 230 -17.52 -27.68 -11.19
C ARG A 230 -18.34 -26.59 -11.88
#